data_AF-A0A093NRV6-F1
#
_entry.id   AF-A0A093NRV6-F1
#
_cell.length_a   1.000
_cell.length_b   1.000
_cell.length_c   1.000
_cell.angle_alpha   90.00
_cell.angle_beta   90.00
_cell.angle_gamma   90.00
#
_symmetry.space_group_name_H-M   'P 1'
#
loop_
_entity.id
_entity.type
_entity.pdbx_description
1 polymer ?
#
loop_
_entity_poly.entity_id
_entity_poly.type
_entity_poly.pdbx_seq_one_letter_code
_entity_poly.pdbx_strand_id
1 'polypeptide(L)'
;MLFEVGGYLDAVTDAYENIRCIILYSNYSPCNEAYHCCISKIYNFLLKYPEITLCIYFAQLYHTEDGFPTAAWNREALRSLSSLWPRVTLQRLPAGAQRYLLCNFVYGIPGSTLYHPTSLSRTLAGRQN
;
A
#
# COMPACT_ATOMS: atom_id res chain seq x y z
N MET A 1 -9.41 9.37 -8.92
CA MET A 1 -8.34 8.41 -8.59
C MET A 1 -7.48 8.95 -7.44
N LEU A 2 -6.66 8.12 -6.78
CA LEU A 2 -5.97 8.49 -5.53
C LEU A 2 -4.76 9.44 -5.75
N PHE A 3 -3.80 9.06 -6.61
CA PHE A 3 -2.52 9.77 -6.85
C PHE A 3 -2.45 10.54 -8.17
N GLU A 4 -3.57 10.67 -8.89
CA GLU A 4 -3.57 11.43 -10.15
C GLU A 4 -3.60 12.93 -9.90
N VAL A 5 -3.19 13.71 -10.89
CA VAL A 5 -3.35 15.17 -10.89
C VAL A 5 -4.83 15.50 -10.81
N GLY A 6 -5.22 16.38 -9.89
CA GLY A 6 -6.62 16.65 -9.55
C GLY A 6 -7.34 15.47 -8.87
N GLY A 7 -6.61 14.41 -8.52
CA GLY A 7 -7.11 13.28 -7.75
C GLY A 7 -7.33 13.62 -6.29
N TYR A 8 -7.71 12.62 -5.49
CA TYR A 8 -8.10 12.84 -4.10
C TYR A 8 -6.94 13.40 -3.25
N LEU A 9 -5.76 12.76 -3.29
CA LEU A 9 -4.64 13.23 -2.47
C LEU A 9 -4.10 14.58 -2.98
N ASP A 10 -4.11 14.80 -4.29
CA ASP A 10 -3.72 16.08 -4.89
C ASP A 10 -4.61 17.22 -4.38
N ALA A 11 -5.93 17.05 -4.49
CA ALA A 11 -6.90 18.05 -4.03
C ALA A 11 -6.83 18.30 -2.52
N VAL A 12 -6.67 17.23 -1.72
CA VAL A 12 -6.59 17.35 -0.26
C VAL A 12 -5.29 18.03 0.16
N THR A 13 -4.16 17.71 -0.46
CA THR A 13 -2.89 18.37 -0.14
C THR A 13 -2.89 19.83 -0.57
N ASP A 14 -3.46 20.15 -1.74
CA ASP A 14 -3.59 21.55 -2.18
C ASP A 14 -4.54 22.35 -1.26
N ALA A 15 -5.58 21.73 -0.71
CA ALA A 15 -6.51 22.39 0.22
C ALA A 15 -5.94 22.57 1.64
N TYR A 16 -4.98 21.72 2.05
CA TYR A 16 -4.46 21.68 3.41
C TYR A 16 -2.93 21.67 3.44
N GLU A 17 -2.33 22.85 3.53
CA GLU A 17 -0.87 23.06 3.51
C GLU A 17 -0.11 22.41 4.68
N ASN A 18 -0.81 21.97 5.72
CA ASN A 18 -0.23 21.38 6.93
C ASN A 18 -0.10 19.85 6.89
N ILE A 19 -0.53 19.20 5.81
CA ILE A 19 -0.34 17.75 5.65
C ILE A 19 1.15 17.47 5.46
N ARG A 20 1.69 16.61 6.33
CA ARG A 20 3.11 16.22 6.31
C ARG A 20 3.32 14.71 6.23
N CYS A 21 2.32 13.91 6.60
CA CYS A 21 2.42 12.46 6.63
C CYS A 21 1.13 11.85 6.13
N ILE A 22 1.25 10.90 5.20
CA ILE A 22 0.14 10.11 4.67
C ILE A 22 0.44 8.64 4.94
N ILE A 23 -0.49 7.93 5.57
CA ILE A 23 -0.41 6.49 5.81
C ILE A 23 -1.50 5.81 4.98
N LEU A 24 -1.09 4.89 4.11
CA LEU A 24 -1.97 4.08 3.28
C LEU A 24 -1.89 2.62 3.67
N TYR A 25 -3.07 2.02 3.81
CA TYR A 25 -3.24 0.59 4.01
C TYR A 25 -3.92 0.00 2.77
N SER A 26 -3.33 -1.05 2.22
CA SER A 26 -3.78 -1.66 0.97
C SER A 26 -3.66 -3.19 1.02
N ASN A 27 -4.44 -3.89 0.19
CA ASN A 27 -4.26 -5.34 0.06
C ASN A 27 -2.98 -5.68 -0.71
N TYR A 28 -2.65 -4.90 -1.74
CA TYR A 28 -1.57 -5.18 -2.67
C TYR A 28 -0.54 -4.04 -2.71
N SER A 29 0.73 -4.39 -2.89
CA SER A 29 1.79 -3.40 -3.17
C SER A 29 1.49 -2.62 -4.46
N PRO A 30 1.94 -1.35 -4.58
CA PRO A 30 1.73 -0.57 -5.80
C PRO A 30 2.44 -1.23 -6.99
N CYS A 31 1.78 -1.24 -8.16
CA CYS A 31 2.33 -1.85 -9.37
C CYS A 31 3.02 -0.83 -10.28
N ASN A 32 3.84 -1.35 -11.20
CA ASN A 32 4.50 -0.60 -12.26
C ASN A 32 4.04 -1.04 -13.66
N GLU A 33 2.82 -1.60 -13.76
CA GLU A 33 2.27 -2.07 -15.02
C GLU A 33 1.75 -0.89 -15.86
N ALA A 34 1.94 -0.94 -17.17
CA ALA A 34 1.70 0.19 -18.07
C ALA A 34 0.28 0.78 -17.97
N TYR A 35 -0.73 -0.06 -17.75
CA TYR A 35 -2.12 0.37 -17.67
C TYR A 35 -2.46 1.09 -16.36
N HIS A 36 -1.86 0.66 -15.23
CA HIS A 36 -2.18 1.20 -13.91
C HIS A 36 -1.20 2.28 -13.46
N CYS A 37 0.09 2.11 -13.78
CA CYS A 37 1.22 3.00 -13.51
C CYS A 37 1.22 3.60 -12.09
N CYS A 38 0.84 2.80 -11.08
CA CYS A 38 0.68 3.27 -9.70
C CYS A 38 1.97 3.92 -9.18
N ILE A 39 3.13 3.29 -9.40
CA ILE A 39 4.41 3.82 -8.94
C ILE A 39 4.75 5.15 -9.62
N SER A 40 4.53 5.29 -10.93
CA SER A 40 4.73 6.57 -11.63
C SER A 40 3.83 7.69 -11.08
N LYS A 41 2.57 7.38 -10.78
CA LYS A 41 1.63 8.33 -10.15
C LYS A 41 2.10 8.75 -8.75
N ILE A 42 2.58 7.80 -7.95
CA ILE A 42 3.18 8.07 -6.62
C ILE A 42 4.40 8.99 -6.76
N TYR A 43 5.31 8.72 -7.71
CA TYR A 43 6.47 9.59 -7.95
C TYR A 43 6.05 11.01 -8.32
N ASN A 44 5.09 11.18 -9.22
CA ASN A 44 4.61 12.50 -9.62
C ASN A 44 4.02 13.28 -8.43
N PHE A 45 3.24 12.60 -7.59
CA PHE A 45 2.71 13.18 -6.35
C PHE A 45 3.82 13.60 -5.39
N LEU A 46 4.83 12.75 -5.18
CA LEU A 46 5.98 13.08 -4.34
C LEU A 46 6.88 14.18 -4.94
N LEU A 47 6.94 14.33 -6.26
CA LEU A 47 7.64 15.45 -6.87
C LEU A 47 6.91 16.77 -6.65
N LYS A 48 5.57 16.76 -6.70
CA LYS A 48 4.74 17.94 -6.44
C LYS A 48 4.79 18.40 -4.98
N TYR A 49 4.82 17.46 -4.02
CA TYR A 49 4.75 17.75 -2.58
C TYR A 49 5.98 17.26 -1.81
N PRO A 50 7.14 17.96 -1.91
CA PRO A 50 8.42 17.52 -1.34
C PRO A 50 8.39 17.31 0.18
N GLU A 51 7.54 18.05 0.90
CA GLU A 51 7.42 17.98 2.37
C GLU A 51 6.59 16.80 2.88
N ILE A 52 5.90 16.06 2.01
CA ILE A 52 5.10 14.90 2.42
C ILE A 52 5.98 13.66 2.58
N THR A 53 5.80 12.98 3.72
CA THR A 53 6.21 11.60 3.94
C THR A 53 5.05 10.65 3.63
N LEU A 54 5.37 9.53 2.98
CA LEU A 54 4.37 8.55 2.52
C LEU A 54 4.70 7.17 3.07
N CYS A 55 3.79 6.61 3.87
CA CYS A 55 3.90 5.26 4.40
C CYS A 55 2.85 4.35 3.77
N ILE A 56 3.29 3.35 3.01
CA ILE A 56 2.42 2.36 2.36
C ILE A 56 2.62 1.01 3.05
N TYR A 57 1.57 0.53 3.69
CA TYR A 57 1.48 -0.80 4.26
C TYR A 57 0.58 -1.68 3.39
N PHE A 58 1.08 -2.83 2.96
CA PHE A 58 0.35 -3.74 2.07
C PHE A 58 0.29 -5.18 2.61
N ALA A 59 -0.79 -5.91 2.35
CA ALA A 59 -0.90 -7.30 2.79
C ALA A 59 -0.04 -8.26 1.93
N GLN A 60 -0.07 -8.07 0.61
CA GLN A 60 0.52 -8.97 -0.37
C GLN A 60 1.30 -8.21 -1.44
N LEU A 61 2.34 -8.83 -1.99
CA LEU A 61 3.01 -8.27 -3.16
C LEU A 61 2.13 -8.49 -4.39
N TYR A 62 2.11 -7.50 -5.28
CA TYR A 62 1.35 -7.58 -6.52
C TYR A 62 2.25 -7.99 -7.67
N HIS A 63 1.98 -9.16 -8.26
CA HIS A 63 2.65 -9.66 -9.48
C HIS A 63 4.17 -9.50 -9.40
N THR A 64 4.78 -10.10 -8.37
CA THR A 64 6.25 -10.06 -8.19
C THR A 64 6.91 -11.41 -8.37
N GLU A 65 6.10 -12.48 -8.41
CA GLU A 65 6.51 -13.85 -8.63
C GLU A 65 6.86 -14.08 -10.11
N ASP A 66 7.84 -14.95 -10.39
CA ASP A 66 8.35 -15.18 -11.75
C ASP A 66 7.32 -15.68 -12.77
N GLY A 67 6.12 -16.09 -12.33
CA GLY A 67 5.00 -16.45 -13.19
C GLY A 67 4.31 -15.26 -13.88
N PHE A 68 4.60 -14.03 -13.48
CA PHE A 68 4.02 -12.83 -14.08
C PHE A 68 5.00 -12.17 -15.07
N PRO A 69 4.55 -11.80 -16.29
CA PRO A 69 5.41 -11.12 -17.27
C PRO A 69 6.03 -9.81 -16.75
N THR A 70 5.33 -9.13 -15.83
CA THR A 70 5.72 -7.82 -15.26
C THR A 70 6.51 -7.96 -13.95
N ALA A 71 6.81 -9.18 -13.50
CA ALA A 71 7.38 -9.44 -12.18
C ALA A 71 8.68 -8.72 -11.89
N ALA A 72 9.63 -8.75 -12.83
CA ALA A 72 10.91 -8.08 -12.69
C ALA A 72 10.73 -6.56 -12.57
N TRP A 73 9.79 -5.98 -13.33
CA TRP A 73 9.52 -4.56 -13.38
C TRP A 73 8.83 -4.07 -12.10
N ASN A 74 7.88 -4.84 -11.58
CA ASN A 74 7.24 -4.54 -10.29
C ASN A 74 8.26 -4.61 -9.16
N ARG A 75 9.10 -5.65 -9.10
CA ARG A 75 10.16 -5.77 -8.09
C ARG A 75 11.11 -4.59 -8.13
N GLU A 76 11.57 -4.21 -9.32
CA GLU A 76 12.52 -3.11 -9.46
C GLU A 76 11.89 -1.78 -9.05
N ALA A 77 10.69 -1.49 -9.53
CA ALA A 77 10.01 -0.24 -9.19
C ALA A 77 9.70 -0.13 -7.68
N LEU A 78 9.35 -1.24 -7.02
CA LEU A 78 9.19 -1.28 -5.55
C LEU A 78 10.50 -1.00 -4.82
N ARG A 79 11.64 -1.51 -5.31
CA ARG A 79 12.98 -1.18 -4.77
C ARG A 79 13.31 0.28 -4.98
N SER A 80 13.08 0.82 -6.18
CA SER A 80 13.32 2.25 -6.46
C SER A 80 12.49 3.12 -5.52
N LEU A 81 11.19 2.81 -5.34
CA LEU A 81 10.32 3.55 -4.43
C LEU A 81 10.78 3.44 -2.96
N SER A 82 11.25 2.27 -2.54
CA SER A 82 11.78 2.04 -1.18
C SER A 82 13.09 2.78 -0.92
N SER A 83 13.88 3.04 -1.97
CA SER A 83 15.14 3.79 -1.86
C SER A 83 14.95 5.25 -1.45
N LEU A 84 13.73 5.78 -1.54
CA LEU A 84 13.37 7.12 -1.07
C LEU A 84 13.22 7.21 0.46
N TRP A 85 13.54 6.17 1.23
CA TRP A 85 13.61 6.25 2.69
C TRP A 85 14.55 7.40 3.15
N PRO A 86 14.18 8.21 4.16
CA PRO A 86 13.04 8.07 5.07
C PRO A 86 11.73 8.68 4.58
N ARG A 87 11.72 9.29 3.39
CA ARG A 87 10.55 9.98 2.86
C ARG A 87 9.43 9.02 2.46
N VAL A 88 9.79 7.83 1.95
CA VAL A 88 8.83 6.77 1.66
C VAL A 88 9.12 5.54 2.50
N THR A 89 8.07 5.04 3.16
CA THR A 89 8.06 3.73 3.81
C THR A 89 7.20 2.79 2.98
N LEU A 90 7.76 1.65 2.58
CA LEU A 90 7.02 0.62 1.86
C LEU A 90 7.23 -0.71 2.58
N GLN A 91 6.18 -1.20 3.25
CA GLN A 91 6.30 -2.35 4.15
C GLN A 91 5.10 -3.28 4.04
N ARG A 92 5.35 -4.58 4.27
CA ARG A 92 4.24 -5.52 4.49
C ARG A 92 3.52 -5.16 5.80
N LEU A 93 2.22 -5.37 5.81
CA LEU A 93 1.37 -5.14 6.98
C LEU A 93 1.90 -5.95 8.18
N PRO A 94 2.17 -5.30 9.32
CA PRO A 94 2.57 -6.00 10.54
C PRO A 94 1.49 -6.99 10.97
N ALA A 95 1.89 -8.14 11.51
CA ALA A 95 0.96 -9.19 11.96
C ALA A 95 -0.10 -8.67 12.96
N GLY A 96 0.24 -7.66 13.79
CA GLY A 96 -0.67 -7.04 14.74
C GLY A 96 -1.55 -5.92 14.18
N ALA A 97 -1.35 -5.48 12.94
CA ALA A 97 -2.07 -4.33 12.37
C ALA A 97 -3.54 -4.63 12.09
N GLN A 98 -3.93 -5.90 11.98
CA GLN A 98 -5.31 -6.28 11.66
C GLN A 98 -6.33 -5.69 12.64
N ARG A 99 -6.08 -5.78 13.95
CA ARG A 99 -6.98 -5.21 14.96
C ARG A 99 -7.13 -3.69 14.78
N TYR A 100 -6.03 -2.98 14.56
CA TYR A 100 -6.05 -1.54 14.32
C TYR A 100 -6.89 -1.21 13.07
N LEU A 101 -6.71 -1.95 11.97
CA LEU A 101 -7.46 -1.72 10.74
C LEU A 101 -8.96 -1.99 10.91
N LEU A 102 -9.31 -3.11 11.56
CA LEU A 102 -10.69 -3.46 11.83
C LEU A 102 -11.38 -2.39 12.69
N CYS A 103 -10.74 -1.93 13.77
CA CYS A 103 -11.33 -0.92 14.66
C CYS A 103 -11.53 0.46 14.01
N ASN A 104 -10.67 0.85 13.07
CA ASN A 104 -10.66 2.22 12.54
C ASN A 104 -11.32 2.34 11.16
N PHE A 105 -11.34 1.27 10.35
CA PHE A 105 -11.78 1.33 8.95
C PHE A 105 -12.98 0.43 8.64
N VAL A 106 -13.41 -0.44 9.56
CA VAL A 106 -14.53 -1.36 9.32
C VAL A 106 -15.68 -1.10 10.29
N TYR A 107 -16.87 -0.86 9.74
CA TYR A 107 -18.08 -0.64 10.53
C TYR A 107 -18.75 -1.97 10.94
N GLY A 108 -19.41 -1.98 12.10
CA GLY A 108 -20.26 -3.10 12.51
C GLY A 108 -19.52 -4.31 13.10
N ILE A 109 -18.28 -4.16 13.55
CA ILE A 109 -17.51 -5.25 14.15
C ILE A 109 -17.92 -5.46 15.62
N PRO A 110 -18.49 -6.62 15.99
CA PRO A 110 -18.79 -6.92 17.38
C PRO A 110 -17.48 -7.02 18.18
N GLY A 111 -17.42 -6.40 19.37
CA GLY A 111 -16.20 -6.37 20.18
C GLY A 111 -15.57 -7.76 20.45
N SER A 112 -16.36 -8.84 20.44
CA SER A 112 -15.90 -10.23 20.59
C SER A 112 -15.01 -10.73 19.45
N THR A 113 -15.20 -10.25 18.21
CA THR A 113 -14.38 -10.65 17.05
C THR A 113 -12.97 -10.06 17.06
N LEU A 114 -12.70 -9.08 17.93
CA LEU A 114 -11.36 -8.47 18.09
C LEU A 114 -10.43 -9.26 19.04
N TYR A 115 -10.98 -10.21 19.80
CA TYR A 115 -10.23 -11.03 20.77
C TYR A 115 -9.83 -12.40 20.22
N HIS A 116 -10.52 -12.86 19.18
CA HIS A 116 -10.15 -14.04 18.42
C HIS A 116 -10.00 -13.62 16.96
N PRO A 117 -8.84 -13.12 16.52
CA PRO A 117 -8.55 -13.14 15.11
C PRO A 117 -8.52 -14.62 14.73
N THR A 118 -9.65 -15.11 14.21
CA THR A 118 -9.70 -16.42 13.59
C THR A 118 -8.54 -16.41 12.63
N SER A 119 -7.52 -17.22 12.90
CA SER A 119 -6.41 -17.46 11.98
C SER A 119 -7.05 -17.71 10.64
N LEU A 120 -7.05 -16.70 9.76
CA LEU A 120 -7.64 -16.82 8.45
C LEU A 120 -6.72 -17.80 7.75
N SER A 121 -7.16 -19.06 7.77
CA SER A 121 -6.36 -20.24 7.48
C SER A 121 -5.55 -19.97 6.24
N ARG A 122 -4.23 -20.15 6.38
CA ARG A 122 -3.27 -20.34 5.29
C ARG A 122 -3.89 -21.32 4.31
N THR A 123 -4.59 -20.78 3.30
CA THR A 123 -5.36 -21.59 2.37
C THR A 123 -4.35 -22.17 1.38
N LEU A 124 -4.08 -23.45 1.54
CA LEU A 124 -3.43 -24.38 0.61
C LEU A 124 -2.23 -23.85 -0.20
N ALA A 125 -1.03 -23.91 0.39
CA ALA A 125 0.17 -24.28 -0.37
C ALA A 125 0.53 -25.72 0.04
N GLY A 126 -0.31 -26.63 -0.43
CA GLY A 126 -0.23 -28.06 -0.15
C GLY A 126 -0.90 -28.81 -1.28
N ARG A 127 -0.29 -28.79 -2.47
CA ARG A 127 -0.50 -29.86 -3.44
C ARG A 127 0.82 -30.18 -4.13
N GLN A 128 1.18 -31.45 -3.94
CA GLN A 128 2.32 -32.17 -4.47
C GLN A 128 2.47 -32.02 -5.99
N ASN A 129 3.71 -31.90 -6.47
CA ASN A 129 4.47 -33.03 -7.03
C ASN A 129 5.97 -32.70 -6.98
#